data_AF-A0A2G2VMM5-F1
#
_entry.id   AF-A0A2G2VMM5-F1
#
_cell.length_a   1.000
_cell.length_b   1.000
_cell.length_c   1.000
_cell.angle_alpha   90.00
_cell.angle_beta   90.00
_cell.angle_gamma   90.00
#
_symmetry.space_group_name_H-M   'P 1'
#
loop_
_entity.id
_entity.type
_entity.pdbx_description
1 polymer ?
#
loop_
_entity_poly.entity_id
_entity_poly.type
_entity_poly.pdbx_seq_one_letter_code
_entity_poly.pdbx_strand_id
1 'polypeptide(L)'
;MLRKELIFKTIQDTKTESSDMFDVLFEDDFPQQPSGSLDCGVFMVMYAECLSYSHKVISTEFDSNTLCIRYAALLWDYGIRKLEANAISDVEASLRPGRLSRITSVTEVVDV
;
A
#
# COMPACT_ATOMS: atom_id res chain seq x y z
N MET A 1 16.24 -0.69 21.46
CA MET A 1 16.58 -2.00 22.04
C MET A 1 15.52 -2.45 23.06
N LEU A 2 15.43 -1.89 24.27
CA LEU A 2 14.53 -2.37 25.34
C LEU A 2 13.02 -2.42 24.99
N ARG A 3 12.50 -1.47 24.20
CA ARG A 3 11.07 -1.47 23.81
C ARG A 3 10.70 -2.56 22.81
N LYS A 4 11.59 -2.91 21.88
CA LYS A 4 11.32 -3.94 20.87
C LYS A 4 11.29 -5.32 21.54
N GLU A 5 12.25 -5.57 22.42
CA GLU A 5 12.32 -6.80 23.23
C GLU A 5 11.07 -7.00 24.09
N LEU A 6 10.57 -5.93 24.72
CA LEU A 6 9.36 -5.98 25.52
C LEU A 6 8.11 -6.30 24.67
N ILE A 7 8.02 -5.75 23.46
CA ILE A 7 6.91 -6.03 22.53
C ILE A 7 6.97 -7.47 22.05
N PHE A 8 8.15 -7.96 21.66
CA PHE A 8 8.33 -9.35 21.22
C PHE A 8 7.95 -10.34 22.33
N LYS A 9 8.45 -10.10 23.55
CA LYS A 9 8.10 -10.90 24.73
C LYS A 9 6.59 -10.86 25.01
N THR A 10 5.96 -9.69 24.91
CA THR A 10 4.50 -9.57 25.07
C THR A 10 3.75 -10.39 24.02
N ILE A 11 4.17 -10.33 22.75
CA ILE A 11 3.58 -11.11 21.66
C ILE A 11 3.73 -12.60 21.94
N GLN A 12 4.91 -13.04 22.38
CA GLN A 12 5.17 -14.44 22.71
C GLN A 12 4.36 -14.92 23.93
N ASP A 13 4.26 -14.10 24.96
CA ASP A 13 3.48 -14.39 26.17
C ASP A 13 1.98 -14.52 25.83
N THR A 14 1.44 -13.67 24.93
CA THR A 14 0.05 -13.79 24.45
C THR A 14 -0.20 -14.98 23.51
N LYS A 15 0.85 -15.49 22.87
CA LYS A 15 0.80 -16.53 21.83
C LYS A 15 0.73 -17.94 22.40
N THR A 16 1.21 -18.15 23.63
CA THR A 16 1.18 -19.44 24.35
C THR A 16 -0.25 -19.97 24.60
N GLU A 17 -1.28 -19.11 24.48
CA GLU A 17 -2.68 -19.43 24.79
C GLU A 17 -3.49 -19.99 23.58
N SER A 18 -2.94 -20.03 22.35
CA SER A 18 -3.68 -20.47 21.15
C SER A 18 -2.95 -21.57 20.36
N SER A 19 -3.69 -22.62 19.98
CA SER A 19 -3.15 -23.85 19.34
C SER A 19 -2.77 -23.73 17.85
N ASP A 20 -2.99 -22.59 17.21
CA ASP A 20 -2.70 -22.36 15.78
C ASP A 20 -1.55 -21.36 15.66
N MET A 21 -0.31 -21.86 15.55
CA MET A 21 0.88 -21.06 15.84
C MET A 21 1.80 -20.94 14.60
N PHE A 22 1.89 -19.72 14.06
CA PHE A 22 2.91 -19.37 13.06
C PHE A 22 4.25 -19.10 13.73
N ASP A 23 5.36 -19.43 13.07
CA ASP A 23 6.70 -19.03 13.53
C ASP A 23 6.84 -17.50 13.42
N VAL A 24 7.32 -16.88 14.51
CA VAL A 24 7.58 -15.43 14.55
C VAL A 24 9.10 -15.27 14.66
N LEU A 25 9.69 -14.70 13.61
CA LEU A 25 11.10 -14.34 13.57
C LEU A 25 11.24 -12.84 13.79
N PHE A 26 12.28 -12.44 14.52
CA PHE A 26 12.65 -11.05 14.71
C PHE A 26 13.96 -10.78 13.96
N GLU A 27 13.97 -9.72 13.15
CA GLU A 27 15.14 -9.34 12.35
C GLU A 27 15.61 -7.94 12.80
N ASP A 28 16.84 -7.88 13.31
CA ASP A 28 17.43 -6.66 13.88
C ASP A 28 18.24 -5.82 12.86
N ASP A 29 18.62 -6.43 11.74
CA ASP A 29 19.56 -5.83 10.78
C ASP A 29 18.89 -4.85 9.80
N PHE A 30 17.59 -4.59 9.97
CA PHE A 30 16.85 -3.68 9.10
C PHE A 30 17.03 -2.21 9.51
N PRO A 31 17.23 -1.30 8.55
CA PRO A 31 17.20 0.13 8.83
C PRO A 31 15.83 0.51 9.36
N GLN A 32 15.81 1.19 10.50
CA GLN A 32 14.58 1.63 11.16
C GLN A 32 14.33 3.10 10.86
N GLN A 33 13.06 3.46 10.67
CA GLN A 33 12.68 4.85 10.48
C GLN A 33 13.13 5.71 11.68
N PRO A 34 13.83 6.84 11.44
CA PRO A 34 14.16 7.77 12.52
C PRO A 34 12.91 8.38 13.14
N SER A 35 12.98 8.66 14.44
CA SER A 35 11.88 9.30 15.17
C SER A 35 11.54 10.65 14.53
N GLY A 36 10.26 10.87 14.22
CA GLY A 36 9.77 12.10 13.60
C GLY A 36 9.80 12.12 12.06
N SER A 37 10.29 11.08 11.40
CA SER A 37 10.11 10.93 9.94
C SER A 37 8.66 10.53 9.60
N LEU A 38 8.19 10.99 8.44
CA LEU A 38 6.87 10.71 7.88
C LEU A 38 6.91 9.61 6.80
N ASP A 39 8.04 8.92 6.66
CA ASP A 39 8.31 8.01 5.55
C ASP A 39 7.95 6.55 5.87
N CYS A 40 6.95 6.33 6.74
CA CYS A 40 6.73 5.00 7.33
C CYS A 40 6.34 3.98 6.26
N GLY A 41 5.61 4.42 5.24
CA GLY A 41 5.29 3.63 4.07
C GLY A 41 6.53 3.17 3.29
N VAL A 42 7.55 4.02 3.15
CA VAL A 42 8.79 3.69 2.43
C VAL A 42 9.55 2.58 3.17
N PHE A 43 9.64 2.67 4.49
CA PHE A 43 10.26 1.62 5.31
C PHE A 43 9.47 0.30 5.28
N MET A 44 8.13 0.37 5.26
CA MET A 44 7.28 -0.84 5.13
C MET A 44 7.43 -1.52 3.76
N VAL A 45 7.47 -0.75 2.67
CA VAL A 45 7.68 -1.27 1.32
C VAL A 45 9.05 -1.95 1.21
N MET A 46 10.09 -1.30 1.75
CA MET A 46 11.42 -1.91 1.82
C MET A 46 11.37 -3.24 2.57
N TYR A 47 10.76 -3.29 3.75
CA TYR A 47 10.66 -4.52 4.54
C TYR A 47 10.00 -5.66 3.74
N ALA A 48 8.89 -5.38 3.06
CA ALA A 48 8.21 -6.34 2.21
C ALA A 48 9.08 -6.81 1.03
N GLU A 49 9.81 -5.91 0.37
CA GLU A 49 10.73 -6.24 -0.72
C GLU A 49 11.86 -7.16 -0.25
N CYS A 50 12.42 -6.88 0.93
CA CYS A 50 13.52 -7.65 1.50
C CYS A 50 13.10 -9.07 1.90
N LEU A 51 11.91 -9.22 2.48
CA LEU A 51 11.33 -10.52 2.77
C LEU A 51 10.98 -11.30 1.49
N SER A 52 10.53 -10.60 0.45
CA SER A 52 10.13 -11.23 -0.82
C SER A 52 11.34 -11.74 -1.62
N TYR A 53 12.45 -10.99 -1.64
CA TYR A 53 13.65 -11.29 -2.44
C TYR A 53 14.81 -11.86 -1.62
N SER A 54 14.55 -12.38 -0.41
CA SER A 54 15.51 -13.11 0.44
C SER A 54 16.76 -12.32 0.87
N HIS A 55 16.57 -11.19 1.58
CA HIS A 55 17.59 -10.36 2.27
C HIS A 55 18.78 -9.82 1.44
N LYS A 56 19.03 -10.33 0.23
CA LYS A 56 20.15 -9.93 -0.65
C LYS A 56 20.05 -8.47 -1.12
N VAL A 57 18.87 -7.87 -1.06
CA VAL A 57 18.60 -6.51 -1.57
C VAL A 57 19.01 -5.41 -0.57
N ILE A 58 19.16 -5.73 0.73
CA ILE A 58 19.48 -4.71 1.76
C ILE A 58 20.98 -4.36 1.80
N SER A 59 21.83 -5.20 1.23
CA SER A 59 23.28 -4.96 1.19
C SER A 59 23.64 -3.69 0.39
N THR A 60 22.75 -3.26 -0.52
CA THR A 60 22.86 -1.95 -1.17
C THR A 60 22.30 -0.86 -0.27
N GLU A 61 23.11 0.18 -0.02
CA GLU A 61 22.81 1.37 0.76
C GLU A 61 21.35 1.83 0.61
N PHE A 62 20.60 1.75 1.72
CA PHE A 62 19.20 2.13 1.76
C PHE A 62 19.05 3.64 1.54
N ASP A 63 18.59 4.03 0.36
CA ASP A 63 18.15 5.39 0.06
C ASP A 63 16.61 5.46 0.00
N SER A 64 16.01 6.00 1.05
CA SER A 64 14.57 6.20 1.15
C SER A 64 14.02 7.07 0.01
N ASN A 65 14.81 8.02 -0.50
CA ASN A 65 14.40 8.90 -1.59
C ASN A 65 14.31 8.12 -2.91
N THR A 66 15.32 7.31 -3.23
CA THR A 66 15.30 6.43 -4.40
C THR A 66 14.13 5.43 -4.36
N LEU A 67 13.84 4.84 -3.20
CA LEU A 67 12.67 3.97 -3.03
C LEU A 67 11.35 4.70 -3.26
N CYS A 68 11.22 5.91 -2.69
CA CYS A 68 10.04 6.75 -2.87
C CYS A 68 9.80 7.08 -4.35
N ILE A 69 10.85 7.49 -5.08
CA ILE A 69 10.77 7.80 -6.52
C ILE A 69 10.35 6.57 -7.33
N ARG A 70 10.97 5.41 -7.09
CA ARG A 70 10.62 4.16 -7.79
C ARG A 70 9.16 3.77 -7.57
N TYR A 71 8.69 3.84 -6.32
CA TYR A 71 7.33 3.46 -5.99
C TYR A 71 6.30 4.47 -6.53
N ALA A 72 6.61 5.76 -6.48
CA ALA A 72 5.77 6.80 -7.08
C ALA A 72 5.63 6.60 -8.60
N ALA A 73 6.71 6.25 -9.30
CA ALA A 73 6.66 5.95 -10.73
C ALA A 73 5.80 4.71 -11.03
N LEU A 74 5.94 3.64 -10.24
CA LEU A 74 5.13 2.42 -10.39
C LEU A 74 3.64 2.67 -10.13
N LEU A 75 3.31 3.44 -9.08
CA LEU A 75 1.94 3.81 -8.77
C LEU A 75 1.32 4.68 -9.86
N TRP A 76 2.10 5.62 -10.40
CA TRP A 76 1.67 6.45 -11.51
C TRP A 76 1.34 5.61 -12.75
N ASP A 77 2.26 4.74 -13.16
CA ASP A 77 2.06 3.84 -14.30
C ASP A 77 0.86 2.91 -14.10
N TYR A 78 0.69 2.35 -12.90
CA TYR A 78 -0.50 1.56 -12.58
C TYR A 78 -1.80 2.39 -12.69
N GLY A 79 -1.79 3.63 -12.20
CA GLY A 79 -2.93 4.54 -12.31
C GLY A 79 -3.33 4.82 -13.75
N ILE A 80 -2.35 5.05 -14.63
CA ILE A 80 -2.58 5.25 -16.07
C ILE A 80 -3.18 3.98 -16.69
N ARG A 81 -2.56 2.81 -16.48
CA ARG A 81 -3.07 1.54 -17.01
C ARG A 81 -4.49 1.22 -16.51
N LYS A 82 -4.81 1.56 -15.27
CA LYS A 82 -6.15 1.38 -14.71
C LYS A 82 -7.17 2.31 -15.36
N LEU A 83 -6.79 3.56 -15.64
CA LEU A 83 -7.65 4.51 -16.35
C LEU A 83 -7.90 4.04 -17.79
N GLU A 84 -6.87 3.59 -18.49
CA GLU A 84 -6.99 3.03 -19.85
C GLU A 84 -7.86 1.78 -19.87
N ALA A 85 -7.66 0.85 -18.94
CA ALA A 85 -8.48 -0.35 -18.82
C ALA A 85 -9.96 -0.01 -18.54
N ASN A 86 -10.21 0.98 -17.67
CA ASN A 86 -11.57 1.47 -17.40
C ASN A 86 -12.16 2.17 -18.63
N ALA A 87 -11.39 2.96 -19.37
CA ALA A 87 -11.84 3.60 -20.61
C ALA A 87 -12.18 2.55 -21.68
N ILE A 88 -11.40 1.49 -21.79
CA ILE A 88 -11.69 0.35 -22.67
C ILE A 88 -12.98 -0.36 -22.21
N SER A 89 -13.14 -0.59 -20.91
CA SER A 89 -14.36 -1.18 -20.34
C SER A 89 -15.59 -0.30 -20.53
N ASP A 90 -15.48 1.02 -20.43
CA ASP A 90 -16.58 1.96 -20.63
C ASP A 90 -16.95 2.09 -22.12
N VAL A 91 -15.96 2.03 -23.02
CA VAL A 91 -16.18 1.93 -24.46
C VAL A 91 -16.89 0.62 -24.80
N GLU A 92 -16.44 -0.51 -24.23
CA GLU A 92 -17.10 -1.81 -24.38
C GLU A 92 -18.52 -1.82 -23.76
N ALA A 93 -18.70 -1.18 -22.60
CA ALA A 93 -19.99 -1.02 -21.96
C ALA A 93 -20.93 -0.12 -22.77
N SER A 94 -20.40 0.89 -23.46
CA SER A 94 -21.12 1.75 -24.39
C SER A 94 -21.56 1.02 -25.67
N LEU A 95 -20.94 -0.13 -25.99
CA LEU A 95 -21.40 -1.05 -27.04
C LEU A 95 -22.55 -1.97 -26.59
N ARG A 96 -22.94 -1.94 -25.30
CA ARG A 96 -24.21 -2.51 -24.82
C ARG A 96 -25.29 -1.43 -24.76
N PRO A 97 -26.58 -1.73 -25.03
CA PRO A 97 -27.65 -0.74 -24.99
C PRO A 97 -27.69 -0.03 -23.64
N GLY A 98 -27.40 1.27 -23.66
CA GLY A 98 -27.06 2.05 -22.48
C GLY A 98 -28.20 2.22 -21.48
N ARG A 99 -27.89 2.13 -20.18
CA ARG A 99 -28.74 2.68 -19.12
C ARG A 99 -28.49 4.18 -19.07
N LEU A 100 -29.22 4.92 -19.91
CA LEU A 100 -29.26 6.38 -19.89
C LEU A 100 -29.92 6.84 -18.58
N SER A 101 -29.15 7.25 -17.57
CA SER A 101 -29.66 8.00 -16.43
C SER A 101 -29.96 9.43 -16.89
N ARG A 102 -31.21 9.64 -17.31
CA ARG A 102 -31.76 10.95 -17.66
C ARG A 102 -31.82 11.82 -16.39
N ILE A 103 -30.81 12.62 -16.12
CA ILE A 103 -30.90 13.69 -15.13
C ILE A 103 -31.60 14.87 -15.82
N THR A 104 -32.93 14.91 -15.72
CA THR A 104 -33.74 16.08 -16.03
C THR A 104 -33.48 17.15 -14.96
N SER A 105 -32.79 18.23 -15.30
CA SER A 105 -32.77 19.44 -14.49
C SER A 105 -34.17 20.07 -14.53
N VAL A 106 -34.85 20.12 -13.39
CA VAL A 106 -36.09 20.88 -13.22
C VAL A 106 -35.70 22.35 -13.13
N THR A 107 -36.01 23.12 -14.18
CA THR A 107 -35.96 24.59 -14.14
C THR A 107 -37.25 25.09 -13.52
N GLU A 108 -37.19 25.54 -12.26
CA GLU A 108 -38.27 26.34 -11.67
C GLU A 108 -38.26 27.72 -12.34
N VAL A 109 -39.32 28.02 -13.10
CA VAL A 109 -39.61 29.39 -13.55
C VAL A 109 -40.42 30.05 -12.43
N VAL A 110 -39.80 31.03 -11.75
CA VAL A 110 -40.50 31.93 -10.83
C VAL A 110 -41.29 32.92 -11.67
N ASP A 111 -42.61 32.93 -11.52
CA ASP A 111 -43.50 33.97 -12.03
C ASP A 111 -43.73 35.01 -10.93
N VAL A 112 -43.68 36.30 -11.30
CA VAL A 112 -43.83 37.50 -10.44
C VAL A 112 -45.29 37.91 -10.32
#